data_AF-A0A8B6CK39-F1
#
_entry.id   AF-A0A8B6CK39-F1
#
_cell.length_a   1.000
_cell.length_b   1.000
_cell.length_c   1.000
_cell.angle_alpha   90.00
_cell.angle_beta   90.00
_cell.angle_gamma   90.00
#
_symmetry.space_group_name_H-M   'P 1'
#
loop_
_entity.id
_entity.type
_entity.pdbx_description
1 polymer ?
#
loop_
_entity_poly.entity_id
_entity_poly.type
_entity_poly.pdbx_seq_one_letter_code
_entity_poly.pdbx_strand_id
1 'polypeptide(L)'
;MANERGTFIQYEVHIWTSDIHGAGTDSDVFIQLIGTDTETEKIELRDSSNNFEQAREDEFLLEAADIGDIRKIKIGHDGSSFMSGWHLHKVFIKKRPKVGTTKSQHQTTPNYDTKEYDGIETDDYWFIVNRWFDTSEDDNKIVRELFPTDKKGNPLFVTEEKTMNIPTPSTKDEAISVQYSPNIERQESPHYESTERTNNRDDPFYVPSAYDKDPKAELETIKQYRSTQRKIRSTVYMTMKKLRNLFDGSYHIIFIE
;
A
#
# COMPACT_ATOMS: atom_id res chain seq x y z
N MET A 1 1.28 -42.03 13.37
CA MET A 1 1.63 -40.68 12.90
C MET A 1 0.37 -39.85 13.01
N ALA A 2 0.29 -38.96 14.01
CA ALA A 2 -0.87 -38.08 14.16
C ALA A 2 -0.82 -37.05 13.03
N ASN A 3 -1.96 -36.88 12.34
CA ASN A 3 -2.11 -35.94 11.27
C ASN A 3 -2.12 -34.53 11.89
N GLU A 4 -1.00 -33.79 11.79
CA GLU A 4 -0.91 -32.40 12.23
C GLU A 4 -1.83 -31.56 11.33
N ARG A 5 -3.11 -31.46 11.70
CA ARG A 5 -3.96 -30.39 11.18
C ARG A 5 -3.39 -29.10 11.76
N GLY A 6 -2.86 -28.23 10.90
CA GLY A 6 -2.38 -26.92 11.32
C GLY A 6 -3.42 -26.21 12.18
N THR A 7 -2.95 -25.57 13.25
CA THR A 7 -3.82 -24.84 14.17
C THR A 7 -4.38 -23.61 13.44
N PHE A 8 -5.69 -23.50 13.30
CA PHE A 8 -6.34 -22.28 12.79
C PHE A 8 -6.64 -21.32 13.95
N ILE A 9 -6.57 -20.01 13.75
CA ILE A 9 -6.96 -18.99 14.73
C ILE A 9 -7.74 -17.86 14.06
N GLN A 10 -8.25 -16.92 14.85
CA GLN A 10 -8.97 -15.75 14.35
C GLN A 10 -8.06 -14.53 14.19
N TYR A 11 -8.20 -13.85 13.06
CA TYR A 11 -7.61 -12.55 12.79
C TYR A 11 -8.73 -11.54 12.57
N GLU A 12 -8.79 -10.51 13.41
CA GLU A 12 -9.67 -9.36 13.21
C GLU A 12 -8.90 -8.31 12.40
N VAL A 13 -9.37 -8.03 11.19
CA VAL A 13 -8.71 -7.17 10.21
C VAL A 13 -9.57 -5.94 9.95
N HIS A 14 -9.03 -4.76 10.25
CA HIS A 14 -9.66 -3.48 9.94
C HIS A 14 -8.90 -2.79 8.81
N ILE A 15 -9.60 -2.29 7.82
CA ILE A 15 -9.04 -1.63 6.64
C ILE A 15 -9.69 -0.26 6.49
N TRP A 16 -8.86 0.77 6.36
CA TRP A 16 -9.33 2.11 6.10
C TRP A 16 -8.98 2.52 4.68
N THR A 17 -10.00 2.86 3.91
CA THR A 17 -9.84 3.56 2.64
C THR A 17 -9.72 5.06 2.92
N SER A 18 -8.78 5.74 2.26
CA SER A 18 -8.53 7.16 2.54
C SER A 18 -9.74 8.04 2.21
N ASP A 19 -9.86 9.16 2.93
CA ASP A 19 -10.76 10.25 2.56
C ASP A 19 -10.08 11.18 1.54
N ILE A 20 -9.75 10.61 0.39
CA ILE A 20 -9.34 11.39 -0.78
C ILE A 20 -10.25 11.04 -1.94
N HIS A 21 -10.55 12.03 -2.76
CA HIS A 21 -11.48 11.88 -3.88
C HIS A 21 -11.09 10.72 -4.80
N GLY A 22 -12.00 9.76 -4.96
CA GLY A 22 -11.79 8.57 -5.80
C GLY A 22 -10.94 7.48 -5.17
N ALA A 23 -10.79 7.46 -3.84
CA ALA A 23 -10.01 6.45 -3.14
C ALA A 23 -10.64 5.04 -3.13
N GLY A 24 -11.96 4.94 -3.36
CA GLY A 24 -12.68 3.67 -3.23
C GLY A 24 -12.61 2.79 -4.48
N THR A 25 -12.88 1.49 -4.30
CA THR A 25 -12.84 0.50 -5.39
C THR A 25 -14.00 -0.50 -5.31
N ASP A 26 -14.51 -0.89 -6.48
CA ASP A 26 -15.43 -2.02 -6.66
C ASP A 26 -14.68 -3.32 -7.07
N SER A 27 -13.33 -3.31 -7.14
CA SER A 27 -12.53 -4.51 -7.47
C SER A 27 -12.47 -5.49 -6.28
N ASP A 28 -12.22 -6.77 -6.55
CA ASP A 28 -12.12 -7.77 -5.49
C ASP A 28 -10.78 -7.65 -4.76
N VAL A 29 -10.85 -7.21 -3.49
CA VAL A 29 -9.70 -7.03 -2.61
C VAL A 29 -9.37 -8.33 -1.89
N PHE A 30 -8.08 -8.59 -1.68
CA PHE A 30 -7.59 -9.76 -0.97
C PHE A 30 -6.47 -9.40 -0.01
N ILE A 31 -6.24 -10.29 0.96
CA ILE A 31 -5.09 -10.27 1.86
C ILE A 31 -4.47 -11.68 1.99
N GLN A 32 -3.16 -11.72 2.21
CA GLN A 32 -2.42 -12.90 2.63
C GLN A 32 -1.54 -12.51 3.82
N LEU A 33 -1.61 -13.27 4.91
CA LEU A 33 -0.83 -13.02 6.11
C LEU A 33 0.42 -13.91 6.09
N ILE A 34 1.59 -13.33 6.34
CA ILE A 34 2.88 -14.02 6.24
C ILE A 34 3.60 -13.85 7.57
N GLY A 35 3.74 -14.95 8.31
CA GLY A 35 4.29 -14.95 9.66
C GLY A 35 5.65 -15.63 9.79
N THR A 36 6.05 -15.91 11.02
CA THR A 36 7.32 -16.59 11.33
C THR A 36 7.30 -18.06 10.96
N ASP A 37 6.13 -18.70 11.06
CA ASP A 37 6.02 -20.16 11.03
C ASP A 37 5.47 -20.65 9.69
N THR A 38 4.51 -19.91 9.11
CA THR A 38 3.87 -20.21 7.82
C THR A 38 3.25 -18.95 7.20
N GLU A 39 2.65 -19.09 6.03
CA GLU A 39 1.74 -18.11 5.42
C GLU A 39 0.32 -18.69 5.32
N THR A 40 -0.66 -17.81 5.28
CA THR A 40 -2.03 -18.17 4.91
C THR A 40 -2.15 -18.31 3.39
N GLU A 41 -3.26 -18.87 2.94
CA GLU A 41 -3.74 -18.68 1.57
C GLU A 41 -4.06 -17.19 1.30
N LYS A 42 -4.32 -16.90 0.02
CA LYS A 42 -4.91 -15.63 -0.41
C LYS A 42 -6.40 -15.63 -0.02
N ILE A 43 -6.78 -14.75 0.88
CA ILE A 43 -8.14 -14.62 1.41
C ILE A 43 -8.81 -13.41 0.77
N GLU A 44 -9.96 -13.62 0.14
CA GLU A 44 -10.79 -12.53 -0.40
C GLU A 44 -11.53 -11.82 0.73
N LEU A 45 -11.54 -10.48 0.69
CA LEU A 45 -12.13 -9.64 1.72
C LEU A 45 -13.45 -9.08 1.22
N ARG A 46 -14.51 -9.88 1.34
CA ARG A 46 -15.83 -9.55 0.79
C ARG A 46 -16.95 -10.05 1.68
N ASP A 47 -17.48 -9.18 2.52
CA ASP A 47 -18.62 -9.46 3.39
C ASP A 47 -19.83 -8.55 3.13
N SER A 48 -19.64 -7.49 2.34
CA SER A 48 -20.66 -6.53 1.94
C SER A 48 -20.55 -6.20 0.45
N SER A 49 -21.63 -5.70 -0.15
CA SER A 49 -21.64 -5.26 -1.55
C SER A 49 -20.99 -3.90 -1.77
N ASN A 50 -20.57 -3.21 -0.71
CA ASN A 50 -20.07 -1.84 -0.78
C ASN A 50 -18.88 -1.62 0.19
N ASN A 51 -18.01 -2.62 0.29
CA ASN A 51 -16.73 -2.50 1.00
C ASN A 51 -15.78 -1.53 0.25
N PHE A 52 -14.78 -1.02 0.96
CA PHE A 52 -13.65 -0.25 0.41
C PHE A 52 -14.02 1.05 -0.29
N GLU A 53 -15.10 1.71 0.15
CA GLU A 53 -15.46 3.05 -0.35
C GLU A 53 -14.61 4.15 0.27
N GLN A 54 -14.52 5.30 -0.42
CA GLN A 54 -13.84 6.49 0.11
C GLN A 54 -14.29 6.81 1.54
N ALA A 55 -13.32 7.11 2.41
CA ALA A 55 -13.53 7.48 3.81
C ALA A 55 -14.24 6.40 4.66
N ARG A 56 -14.19 5.13 4.24
CA ARG A 56 -14.75 4.00 5.00
C ARG A 56 -13.70 3.20 5.76
N GLU A 57 -14.18 2.61 6.83
CA GLU A 57 -13.57 1.49 7.53
C GLU A 57 -14.38 0.24 7.23
N ASP A 58 -13.68 -0.85 6.94
CA ASP A 58 -14.22 -2.19 6.71
C ASP A 58 -13.55 -3.17 7.68
N GLU A 59 -14.35 -4.01 8.33
CA GLU A 59 -13.91 -4.95 9.38
C GLU A 59 -14.18 -6.38 8.93
N PHE A 60 -13.19 -7.25 9.05
CA PHE A 60 -13.29 -8.66 8.68
C PHE A 60 -12.80 -9.55 9.81
N LEU A 61 -13.50 -10.65 10.05
CA LEU A 61 -13.05 -11.71 10.95
C LEU A 61 -12.65 -12.93 10.12
N LEU A 62 -11.34 -13.19 10.04
CA LEU A 62 -10.78 -14.27 9.23
C LEU A 62 -10.42 -15.45 10.12
N GLU A 63 -10.81 -16.66 9.73
CA GLU A 63 -10.30 -17.90 10.32
C GLU A 63 -9.23 -18.48 9.37
N ALA A 64 -7.97 -18.47 9.81
CA ALA A 64 -6.83 -18.88 8.98
C ALA A 64 -5.76 -19.61 9.82
N ALA A 65 -4.77 -20.21 9.16
CA ALA A 65 -3.66 -20.88 9.86
C ALA A 65 -2.95 -19.94 10.85
N ASP A 66 -2.56 -20.44 12.01
CA ASP A 66 -1.71 -19.73 12.97
C ASP A 66 -0.31 -19.58 12.38
N ILE A 67 -0.01 -18.38 11.91
CA ILE A 67 1.23 -18.07 11.22
C ILE A 67 2.42 -17.74 12.15
N GLY A 68 2.24 -17.81 13.47
CA GLY A 68 3.19 -17.22 14.42
C GLY A 68 3.09 -15.69 14.39
N ASP A 69 4.20 -14.98 14.62
CA ASP A 69 4.18 -13.50 14.62
C ASP A 69 4.02 -12.97 13.20
N ILE A 70 3.16 -11.98 12.98
CA ILE A 70 2.95 -11.41 11.64
C ILE A 70 4.21 -10.64 11.23
N ARG A 71 4.87 -11.06 10.14
CA ARG A 71 6.10 -10.43 9.62
C ARG A 71 5.83 -9.47 8.47
N LYS A 72 4.84 -9.80 7.64
CA LYS A 72 4.33 -8.93 6.58
C LYS A 72 2.93 -9.38 6.16
N ILE A 73 2.24 -8.51 5.44
CA ILE A 73 1.01 -8.86 4.72
C ILE A 73 1.22 -8.60 3.24
N LYS A 74 0.56 -9.38 2.39
CA LYS A 74 0.40 -9.08 0.98
C LYS A 74 -1.06 -8.73 0.73
N ILE A 75 -1.32 -7.50 0.32
CA ILE A 75 -2.67 -6.98 0.10
C ILE A 75 -2.76 -6.39 -1.32
N GLY A 76 -3.94 -6.44 -1.92
CA GLY A 76 -4.18 -5.84 -3.23
C GLY A 76 -5.56 -6.17 -3.78
N HIS A 77 -5.78 -5.88 -5.05
CA HIS A 77 -7.02 -6.20 -5.75
C HIS A 77 -6.75 -6.82 -7.12
N ASP A 78 -7.78 -7.37 -7.76
CA ASP A 78 -7.70 -8.03 -9.07
C ASP A 78 -7.73 -7.07 -10.27
N GLY A 79 -8.26 -5.86 -10.07
CA GLY A 79 -8.33 -4.83 -11.11
C GLY A 79 -9.52 -5.00 -12.06
N SER A 80 -10.52 -5.79 -11.67
CA SER A 80 -11.68 -6.10 -12.51
C SER A 80 -12.64 -4.93 -12.68
N SER A 81 -12.64 -3.95 -11.77
CA SER A 81 -13.54 -2.81 -11.87
C SER A 81 -13.03 -1.75 -12.85
N PHE A 82 -13.96 -1.12 -13.58
CA PHE A 82 -13.62 0.06 -14.37
C PHE A 82 -13.05 1.13 -13.44
N MET A 83 -11.87 1.64 -13.78
CA MET A 83 -11.19 2.62 -12.94
C MET A 83 -10.85 2.08 -11.54
N SER A 84 -10.37 0.83 -11.44
CA SER A 84 -10.04 0.04 -10.23
C SER A 84 -9.07 0.61 -9.18
N GLY A 85 -8.75 1.89 -9.21
CA GLY A 85 -7.79 2.50 -8.31
C GLY A 85 -8.30 2.48 -6.89
N TRP A 86 -7.46 2.07 -5.96
CA TRP A 86 -7.79 2.07 -4.55
C TRP A 86 -6.71 2.79 -3.76
N HIS A 87 -7.08 3.75 -2.92
CA HIS A 87 -6.12 4.39 -2.02
C HIS A 87 -6.31 3.86 -0.60
N LEU A 88 -5.39 2.97 -0.22
CA LEU A 88 -5.36 2.36 1.11
C LEU A 88 -4.66 3.30 2.09
N HIS A 89 -5.37 3.68 3.16
CA HIS A 89 -4.82 4.49 4.24
C HIS A 89 -3.95 3.62 5.16
N LYS A 90 -4.57 2.64 5.82
CA LYS A 90 -3.93 1.79 6.82
C LYS A 90 -4.70 0.48 6.99
N VAL A 91 -4.02 -0.51 7.55
CA VAL A 91 -4.59 -1.78 8.00
C VAL A 91 -4.25 -1.97 9.47
N PHE A 92 -5.16 -2.52 10.25
CA PHE A 92 -4.93 -2.99 11.61
C PHE A 92 -5.33 -4.45 11.68
N ILE A 93 -4.51 -5.27 12.31
CA ILE A 93 -4.77 -6.69 12.50
C ILE A 93 -4.59 -7.02 13.97
N LYS A 94 -5.63 -7.56 14.59
CA LYS A 94 -5.56 -8.19 15.90
C LYS A 94 -5.54 -9.69 15.75
N LYS A 95 -4.42 -10.32 16.11
CA LYS A 95 -4.27 -11.77 16.18
C LYS A 95 -4.88 -12.24 17.50
N ARG A 96 -5.82 -13.18 17.44
CA ARG A 96 -6.45 -13.79 18.61
C ARG A 96 -5.95 -15.23 18.77
N PRO A 97 -4.98 -15.49 19.67
CA PRO A 97 -4.54 -16.85 19.96
C PRO A 97 -5.72 -17.71 20.42
N LYS A 98 -5.74 -19.00 20.05
CA LYS A 98 -6.71 -19.93 20.63
C LYS A 98 -6.49 -20.04 22.14
N VAL A 99 -7.56 -19.90 22.93
CA VAL A 99 -7.56 -20.16 24.39
C VAL A 99 -6.88 -21.50 24.66
N GLY A 100 -5.72 -21.48 25.32
CA GLY A 100 -5.06 -22.69 25.82
C GLY A 100 -3.56 -22.86 25.53
N THR A 101 -2.88 -21.94 24.84
CA THR A 101 -1.42 -22.07 24.57
C THR A 101 -0.51 -21.15 25.38
N THR A 102 -1.04 -20.22 26.18
CA THR A 102 -0.25 -19.58 27.25
C THR A 102 -0.20 -20.50 28.48
N LYS A 103 0.96 -20.53 29.14
CA LYS A 103 1.36 -21.47 30.21
C LYS A 103 0.57 -21.35 31.53
N SER A 104 -0.76 -21.44 31.51
CA SER A 104 -1.55 -21.52 32.75
C SER A 104 -2.74 -22.45 32.58
N GLN A 105 -2.71 -23.53 33.37
CA GLN A 105 -3.86 -24.38 33.65
C GLN A 105 -5.04 -23.51 34.09
N HIS A 106 -6.14 -23.52 33.33
CA HIS A 106 -7.52 -23.64 33.82
C HIS A 106 -8.45 -23.62 32.59
N GLN A 107 -9.03 -24.78 32.28
CA GLN A 107 -9.95 -24.99 31.15
C GLN A 107 -11.31 -24.35 31.44
N THR A 108 -11.71 -23.42 30.58
CA THR A 108 -13.13 -23.16 30.27
C THR A 108 -13.25 -23.02 28.77
N THR A 109 -14.16 -23.79 28.17
CA THR A 109 -14.48 -23.77 26.74
C THR A 109 -15.15 -22.42 26.36
N PRO A 110 -14.70 -21.70 25.33
CA PRO A 110 -15.37 -20.47 24.90
C PRO A 110 -16.64 -20.79 24.10
N ASN A 111 -17.70 -20.02 24.35
CA ASN A 111 -18.94 -20.01 23.59
C ASN A 111 -18.81 -18.98 22.46
N TYR A 112 -18.95 -19.42 21.20
CA TYR A 112 -18.59 -18.64 19.99
C TYR A 112 -19.62 -17.57 19.57
N ASP A 113 -20.71 -17.40 20.31
CA ASP A 113 -21.84 -16.52 19.95
C ASP A 113 -21.86 -15.15 20.66
N THR A 114 -20.91 -14.85 21.55
CA THR A 114 -20.87 -13.55 22.24
C THR A 114 -19.66 -12.72 21.82
N LYS A 115 -19.89 -11.45 21.46
CA LYS A 115 -18.85 -10.41 21.29
C LYS A 115 -18.18 -10.04 22.63
N GLU A 116 -18.01 -11.00 23.54
CA GLU A 116 -17.47 -10.79 24.88
C GLU A 116 -16.03 -11.31 24.91
N TYR A 117 -15.09 -10.36 25.02
CA TYR A 117 -13.65 -10.60 25.05
C TYR A 117 -13.27 -11.37 26.33
N ASP A 118 -12.64 -12.52 26.17
CA ASP A 118 -12.34 -13.51 27.21
C ASP A 118 -11.00 -13.29 27.93
N GLY A 119 -10.33 -12.16 27.66
CA GLY A 119 -9.10 -11.77 28.35
C GLY A 119 -7.82 -12.45 27.88
N ILE A 120 -7.79 -13.09 26.71
CA ILE A 120 -6.56 -13.63 26.12
C ILE A 120 -5.66 -12.50 25.63
N GLU A 121 -4.36 -12.62 25.88
CA GLU A 121 -3.31 -11.78 25.26
C GLU A 121 -3.46 -11.77 23.73
N THR A 122 -3.53 -10.58 23.13
CA THR A 122 -3.65 -10.41 21.68
C THR A 122 -2.45 -9.65 21.16
N ASP A 123 -2.04 -9.97 19.94
CA ASP A 123 -0.99 -9.22 19.25
C ASP A 123 -1.62 -8.28 18.22
N ASP A 124 -1.30 -7.00 18.37
CA ASP A 124 -1.83 -5.90 17.58
C ASP A 124 -0.78 -5.42 16.57
N TYR A 125 -1.11 -5.48 15.28
CA TYR A 125 -0.23 -5.08 14.18
C TYR A 125 -0.86 -3.94 13.38
N TRP A 126 -0.15 -2.82 13.25
CA TRP A 126 -0.53 -1.74 12.34
C TRP A 126 0.25 -1.83 11.03
N PHE A 127 -0.36 -1.40 9.94
CA PHE A 127 0.31 -1.21 8.65
C PHE A 127 -0.11 0.16 8.14
N ILE A 128 0.76 1.17 8.30
CA ILE A 128 0.51 2.52 7.76
C ILE A 128 0.94 2.55 6.29
N VAL A 129 0.00 2.82 5.38
CA VAL A 129 0.21 2.62 3.94
C VAL A 129 0.23 3.95 3.18
N ASN A 130 -0.89 4.66 3.14
CA ASN A 130 -1.07 5.92 2.40
C ASN A 130 -0.55 5.86 0.95
N ARG A 131 -1.02 4.87 0.18
CA ARG A 131 -0.59 4.65 -1.20
C ARG A 131 -1.74 4.27 -2.10
N TRP A 132 -1.60 4.64 -3.36
CA TRP A 132 -2.43 4.11 -4.43
C TRP A 132 -2.05 2.66 -4.76
N PHE A 133 -3.09 1.85 -4.91
CA PHE A 133 -3.10 0.54 -5.52
C PHE A 133 -3.79 0.76 -6.87
N ASP A 134 -3.04 1.21 -7.86
CA ASP A 134 -3.55 1.62 -9.17
C ASP A 134 -2.40 1.52 -10.19
N THR A 135 -2.69 1.11 -11.41
CA THR A 135 -1.71 0.97 -12.50
C THR A 135 -1.26 2.29 -13.13
N SER A 136 -1.89 3.40 -12.75
CA SER A 136 -1.65 4.75 -13.27
C SER A 136 -1.26 5.78 -12.19
N GLU A 137 -1.26 5.38 -10.92
CA GLU A 137 -0.89 6.24 -9.79
C GLU A 137 0.28 5.65 -8.98
N ASP A 138 0.94 6.51 -8.20
CA ASP A 138 2.13 6.19 -7.42
C ASP A 138 3.21 5.42 -8.21
N ASP A 139 3.41 4.14 -7.88
CA ASP A 139 4.41 3.24 -8.48
C ASP A 139 3.76 2.20 -9.40
N ASN A 140 2.51 2.44 -9.82
CA ASN A 140 1.75 1.64 -10.77
C ASN A 140 1.46 0.19 -10.30
N LYS A 141 1.50 -0.06 -8.99
CA LYS A 141 1.24 -1.38 -8.40
C LYS A 141 -0.17 -1.46 -7.82
N ILE A 142 -0.84 -2.60 -8.04
CA ILE A 142 -2.15 -2.94 -7.46
C ILE A 142 -2.07 -4.01 -6.35
N VAL A 143 -0.86 -4.50 -6.06
CA VAL A 143 -0.56 -5.46 -4.99
C VAL A 143 0.74 -5.03 -4.31
N ARG A 144 0.78 -5.08 -2.97
CA ARG A 144 1.95 -4.71 -2.18
C ARG A 144 2.20 -5.70 -1.05
N GLU A 145 3.48 -5.90 -0.75
CA GLU A 145 3.90 -6.42 0.55
C GLU A 145 4.08 -5.24 1.52
N LEU A 146 3.49 -5.35 2.71
CA LEU A 146 3.52 -4.33 3.74
C LEU A 146 4.08 -4.92 5.02
N PHE A 147 4.93 -4.16 5.69
CA PHE A 147 5.56 -4.56 6.94
C PHE A 147 4.85 -3.91 8.12
N PRO A 148 4.75 -4.62 9.25
CA PRO A 148 4.05 -4.09 10.40
C PRO A 148 4.83 -2.93 11.01
N THR A 149 4.06 -1.97 11.51
CA THR A 149 4.49 -0.77 12.19
C THR A 149 3.82 -0.67 13.55
N ASP A 150 4.30 0.22 14.39
CA ASP A 150 3.49 0.74 15.48
C ASP A 150 2.36 1.62 14.93
N LYS A 151 1.46 2.07 15.82
CA LYS A 151 0.36 2.99 15.48
C LYS A 151 0.80 4.35 14.90
N LYS A 152 2.08 4.70 15.02
CA LYS A 152 2.67 5.94 14.48
C LYS A 152 3.34 5.72 13.13
N GLY A 153 3.40 4.49 12.63
CA GLY A 153 4.06 4.14 11.37
C GLY A 153 5.55 3.81 11.50
N ASN A 154 6.09 3.67 12.71
CA ASN A 154 7.47 3.21 12.88
C ASN A 154 7.53 1.69 12.67
N PRO A 155 8.43 1.16 11.83
CA PRO A 155 8.55 -0.28 11.61
C PRO A 155 8.77 -1.06 12.92
N LEU A 156 8.03 -2.16 13.13
CA LEU A 156 8.22 -3.04 14.29
C LEU A 156 9.49 -3.88 14.16
N PHE A 157 9.90 -4.17 12.93
CA PHE A 157 11.12 -4.89 12.63
C PHE A 157 12.02 -4.00 11.78
N VAL A 158 13.29 -3.90 12.18
CA VAL A 158 14.32 -3.33 11.32
C VAL A 158 14.79 -4.45 10.40
N THR A 159 14.53 -4.35 9.10
CA THR A 159 15.12 -5.27 8.12
C THR A 159 16.64 -5.10 8.13
N GLU A 160 17.38 -6.21 8.09
CA GLU A 160 18.85 -6.21 8.13
C GLU A 160 19.50 -5.42 6.97
N GLU A 161 18.74 -5.08 5.92
CA GLU A 161 19.19 -4.18 4.87
C GLU A 161 19.56 -2.76 5.38
N LYS A 162 19.05 -2.34 6.54
CA LYS A 162 19.37 -1.04 7.13
C LYS A 162 20.66 -1.03 7.97
N THR A 163 21.16 -2.19 8.42
CA THR A 163 22.37 -2.26 9.25
C THR A 163 23.68 -2.28 8.45
N MET A 164 23.64 -2.49 7.13
CA MET A 164 24.86 -2.49 6.28
C MET A 164 25.27 -1.14 5.70
N ASN A 165 24.55 -0.04 5.97
CA ASN A 165 24.90 1.30 5.46
C ASN A 165 25.12 2.36 6.56
N ILE A 166 25.37 1.96 7.80
CA ILE A 166 25.87 2.86 8.83
C ILE A 166 27.39 2.64 8.93
N PRO A 167 28.24 3.59 8.53
CA PRO A 167 29.65 3.51 8.84
C PRO A 167 29.78 3.41 10.36
N THR A 168 30.39 2.33 10.83
CA THR A 168 30.74 2.17 12.24
C THR A 168 31.59 3.39 12.62
N PRO A 169 31.29 4.13 13.71
CA PRO A 169 32.15 5.23 14.12
C PRO A 169 33.49 4.66 14.57
N SER A 170 34.49 4.67 13.67
CA SER A 170 35.88 4.43 14.07
C SER A 170 36.28 5.61 14.93
N THR A 171 36.68 5.30 16.15
CA THR A 171 37.19 6.20 17.15
C THR A 171 38.31 7.10 16.61
N LYS A 172 38.25 8.36 17.07
CA LYS A 172 39.27 9.43 17.06
C LYS A 172 39.24 10.37 15.85
N ASP A 173 38.73 11.57 16.14
CA ASP A 173 39.21 12.88 15.71
C ASP A 173 39.67 13.01 14.26
N GLU A 174 38.82 13.63 13.43
CA GLU A 174 39.18 14.84 12.70
C GLU A 174 37.93 15.45 12.06
N ALA A 175 37.63 16.70 12.44
CA ALA A 175 36.60 17.49 11.81
C ALA A 175 37.09 17.93 10.43
N ILE A 176 36.49 17.41 9.35
CA ILE A 176 36.70 17.95 8.00
C ILE A 176 35.37 18.03 7.26
N SER A 177 34.97 19.27 6.99
CA SER A 177 33.93 19.70 6.06
C SER A 177 34.33 19.39 4.61
N VAL A 178 33.53 18.64 3.85
CA VAL A 178 33.62 18.55 2.37
C VAL A 178 32.20 18.25 1.84
N GLN A 179 31.48 19.25 1.31
CA GLN A 179 31.42 19.64 -0.10
C GLN A 179 30.99 18.49 -1.04
N TYR A 180 29.79 18.67 -1.59
CA TYR A 180 29.16 17.85 -2.62
C TYR A 180 30.02 17.81 -3.90
N SER A 181 30.27 16.62 -4.45
CA SER A 181 30.40 16.40 -5.91
C SER A 181 30.21 14.91 -6.25
N PRO A 182 29.29 14.58 -7.18
CA PRO A 182 29.07 13.21 -7.63
C PRO A 182 29.91 12.90 -8.89
N ASN A 183 30.62 11.77 -8.88
CA ASN A 183 31.13 11.14 -10.10
C ASN A 183 30.37 9.83 -10.33
N ILE A 184 29.49 9.81 -11.34
CA ILE A 184 29.09 8.58 -12.01
C ILE A 184 29.51 8.73 -13.47
N GLU A 185 30.41 7.83 -13.85
CA GLU A 185 31.01 7.61 -15.15
C GLU A 185 29.92 7.36 -16.21
N ARG A 186 29.82 8.24 -17.21
CA ARG A 186 28.94 8.05 -18.39
C ARG A 186 29.74 7.37 -19.48
N GLN A 187 29.19 6.28 -20.02
CA GLN A 187 29.65 5.74 -21.30
C GLN A 187 29.34 6.72 -22.43
N GLU A 188 30.34 7.00 -23.26
CA GLU A 188 30.28 7.95 -24.37
C GLU A 188 29.39 7.44 -25.52
N SER A 189 28.53 8.32 -26.04
CA SER A 189 27.88 8.20 -27.36
C SER A 189 28.62 9.10 -28.36
N PRO A 190 28.62 8.78 -29.67
CA PRO A 190 29.58 9.33 -30.62
C PRO A 190 29.40 10.83 -30.87
N HIS A 191 30.56 11.46 -31.02
CA HIS A 191 30.82 12.87 -31.26
C HIS A 191 30.05 13.40 -32.48
N TYR A 192 29.20 14.42 -32.28
CA TYR A 192 28.81 15.33 -33.36
C TYR A 192 29.49 16.68 -33.10
N GLU A 193 30.29 17.10 -34.06
CA GLU A 193 31.01 18.36 -34.03
C GLU A 193 30.00 19.51 -34.16
N SER A 194 29.82 20.32 -33.13
CA SER A 194 29.00 21.52 -33.18
C SER A 194 29.86 22.75 -32.91
N THR A 195 29.91 23.60 -33.94
CA THR A 195 30.59 24.89 -33.97
C THR A 195 30.17 25.79 -32.80
N GLU A 196 31.14 26.41 -32.14
CA GLU A 196 30.97 27.35 -31.03
C GLU A 196 29.92 28.43 -31.34
N ARG A 197 28.79 28.42 -30.62
CA ARG A 197 27.86 29.55 -30.54
C ARG A 197 28.05 30.25 -29.20
N THR A 198 28.43 31.52 -29.27
CA THR A 198 28.62 32.40 -28.12
C THR A 198 27.30 32.65 -27.38
N ASN A 199 27.27 32.38 -26.07
CA ASN A 199 26.14 32.62 -25.16
C ASN A 199 25.89 34.12 -24.96
N ASN A 200 25.22 34.77 -25.91
CA ASN A 200 24.78 36.16 -25.76
C ASN A 200 23.26 36.21 -25.61
N ARG A 201 22.77 36.63 -24.44
CA ARG A 201 21.34 36.64 -24.08
C ARG A 201 20.51 37.72 -24.79
N ASP A 202 21.19 38.59 -25.55
CA ASP A 202 20.57 39.66 -26.33
C ASP A 202 20.38 39.28 -27.81
N ASP A 203 20.61 38.01 -28.19
CA ASP A 203 20.33 37.52 -29.55
C ASP A 203 18.81 37.40 -29.78
N PRO A 204 18.22 38.11 -30.77
CA PRO A 204 16.79 38.03 -31.08
C PRO A 204 16.34 36.65 -31.58
N PHE A 205 17.26 35.72 -31.84
CA PHE A 205 17.01 34.32 -32.17
C PHE A 205 17.38 33.34 -31.05
N TYR A 206 17.58 33.81 -29.80
CA TYR A 206 17.78 32.96 -28.64
C TYR A 206 16.56 32.07 -28.39
N VAL A 207 16.73 30.75 -28.58
CA VAL A 207 15.74 29.74 -28.21
C VAL A 207 16.23 29.08 -26.93
N PRO A 208 15.55 29.23 -25.79
CA PRO A 208 15.91 28.53 -24.57
C PRO A 208 15.91 27.02 -24.82
N SER A 209 17.00 26.34 -24.44
CA SER A 209 17.04 24.88 -24.43
C SER A 209 15.89 24.36 -23.56
N ALA A 210 15.15 23.36 -24.04
CA ALA A 210 13.98 22.79 -23.37
C ALA A 210 14.27 22.17 -21.98
N TYR A 211 15.53 22.20 -21.53
CA TYR A 211 16.05 21.64 -20.28
C TYR A 211 16.24 22.65 -19.13
N ASP A 212 15.84 23.91 -19.29
CA ASP A 212 15.87 24.93 -18.22
C ASP A 212 14.56 25.00 -17.38
N LYS A 213 13.79 23.90 -17.32
CA LYS A 213 12.59 23.84 -16.47
C LYS A 213 12.98 23.45 -15.06
N ASP A 214 12.54 24.23 -14.06
CA ASP A 214 12.70 23.88 -12.65
C ASP A 214 12.06 22.50 -12.37
N PRO A 215 12.86 21.47 -11.99
CA PRO A 215 12.35 20.12 -11.74
C PRO A 215 11.24 20.07 -10.68
N LYS A 216 11.23 21.02 -9.73
CA LYS A 216 10.15 21.10 -8.73
C LYS A 216 8.85 21.61 -9.34
N ALA A 217 8.92 22.61 -10.23
CA ALA A 217 7.76 23.13 -10.94
C ALA A 217 7.15 22.08 -11.90
N GLU A 218 8.00 21.29 -12.55
CA GLU A 218 7.56 20.17 -13.37
C GLU A 218 6.86 19.08 -12.54
N LEU A 219 7.45 18.69 -11.39
CA LEU A 219 6.85 17.74 -10.47
C LEU A 219 5.48 18.21 -9.94
N GLU A 220 5.36 19.48 -9.54
CA GLU A 220 4.07 20.04 -9.10
C GLU A 220 3.04 20.08 -10.23
N THR A 221 3.45 20.39 -11.45
CA THR A 221 2.57 20.33 -12.64
C THR A 221 2.07 18.91 -12.88
N ILE A 222 2.94 17.91 -12.78
CA ILE A 222 2.59 16.48 -12.91
C ILE A 222 1.61 16.06 -11.79
N LYS A 223 1.88 16.44 -10.54
CA LYS A 223 0.98 16.17 -9.41
C LYS A 223 -0.40 16.82 -9.63
N GLN A 224 -0.44 18.05 -10.11
CA GLN A 224 -1.69 18.76 -10.39
C GLN A 224 -2.47 18.13 -11.55
N TYR A 225 -1.77 17.67 -12.60
CA TYR A 225 -2.38 16.93 -13.70
C TYR A 225 -2.99 15.61 -13.22
N ARG A 226 -2.23 14.79 -12.48
CA ARG A 226 -2.74 13.53 -11.88
C ARG A 226 -3.92 13.79 -10.95
N SER A 227 -3.84 14.81 -10.11
CA SER A 227 -4.96 15.23 -9.24
C SER A 227 -6.22 15.57 -10.04
N THR A 228 -6.07 16.29 -11.15
CA THR A 228 -7.18 16.61 -12.06
C THR A 228 -7.74 15.35 -12.72
N GLN A 229 -6.88 14.47 -13.22
CA GLN A 229 -7.31 13.19 -13.81
C GLN A 229 -8.06 12.32 -12.79
N ARG A 230 -7.60 12.24 -11.53
CA ARG A 230 -8.32 11.55 -10.44
C ARG A 230 -9.71 12.14 -10.22
N LYS A 231 -9.82 13.47 -10.20
CA LYS A 231 -11.13 14.14 -10.06
C LYS A 231 -12.07 13.76 -11.19
N ILE A 232 -11.61 13.83 -12.44
CA ILE A 232 -12.40 13.46 -13.62
C ILE A 232 -12.80 11.98 -13.55
N ARG A 233 -11.83 11.08 -13.35
CA ARG A 233 -11.99 9.63 -13.24
C ARG A 233 -13.03 9.27 -12.19
N SER A 234 -12.89 9.83 -10.99
CA SER A 234 -13.83 9.60 -9.89
C SER A 234 -15.20 10.23 -10.14
N THR A 235 -15.30 11.40 -10.78
CA THR A 235 -16.61 11.95 -11.16
C THR A 235 -17.34 11.05 -12.15
N VAL A 236 -16.64 10.49 -13.13
CA VAL A 236 -17.20 9.50 -14.07
C VAL A 236 -17.63 8.24 -13.33
N TYR A 237 -16.77 7.68 -12.47
CA TYR A 237 -17.09 6.52 -11.64
C TYR A 237 -18.34 6.74 -10.76
N MET A 238 -18.38 7.81 -9.98
CA MET A 238 -19.51 8.11 -9.08
C MET A 238 -20.80 8.34 -9.85
N THR A 239 -20.72 8.89 -11.06
CA THR A 239 -21.88 9.05 -11.94
C THR A 239 -22.37 7.68 -12.43
N MET A 240 -21.47 6.83 -12.93
CA MET A 240 -21.80 5.48 -13.37
C MET A 240 -22.35 4.60 -12.24
N LYS A 241 -21.76 4.68 -11.04
CA LYS A 241 -22.22 3.94 -9.85
C LYS A 241 -23.62 4.40 -9.41
N LYS A 242 -23.88 5.72 -9.40
CA LYS A 242 -25.24 6.24 -9.15
C LYS A 242 -26.24 5.77 -10.21
N LEU A 243 -25.87 5.80 -11.48
CA LEU A 243 -26.71 5.28 -12.57
C LEU A 243 -26.99 3.79 -12.37
N ARG A 244 -25.97 2.97 -12.09
CA ARG A 244 -26.15 1.53 -11.79
C ARG A 244 -27.17 1.34 -10.65
N ASN A 245 -27.01 2.04 -9.53
CA ASN A 245 -27.93 1.94 -8.39
C ASN A 245 -29.35 2.45 -8.71
N LEU A 246 -29.50 3.37 -9.66
CA LEU A 246 -30.81 3.83 -10.16
C LEU A 246 -31.46 2.82 -11.11
N PHE A 247 -30.67 2.01 -11.83
CA PHE A 247 -31.13 1.08 -12.86
C PHE A 247 -31.09 -0.40 -12.44
N ASP A 248 -30.69 -0.72 -11.21
CA ASP A 248 -30.69 -2.10 -10.68
C ASP A 248 -32.11 -2.67 -10.45
N GLY A 249 -33.14 -1.93 -10.86
CA GLY A 249 -34.40 -2.49 -11.32
C GLY A 249 -34.31 -2.99 -12.76
N SER A 250 -33.55 -4.07 -13.00
CA SER A 250 -33.54 -4.89 -14.23
C SER A 250 -33.25 -4.17 -15.55
N TYR A 251 -32.02 -4.22 -16.10
CA TYR A 251 -31.75 -4.50 -17.53
C TYR A 251 -30.25 -4.78 -17.75
N HIS A 252 -29.93 -5.87 -18.47
CA HIS A 252 -28.59 -6.14 -18.98
C HIS A 252 -28.20 -5.08 -20.01
N ILE A 253 -27.19 -4.26 -19.71
CA ILE A 253 -26.57 -3.37 -20.70
C ILE A 253 -25.63 -4.20 -21.56
N ILE A 254 -26.03 -4.42 -22.82
CA ILE A 254 -25.18 -4.96 -23.88
C ILE A 254 -24.27 -3.81 -24.33
N PHE A 255 -22.95 -3.96 -24.16
CA PHE A 255 -21.99 -3.08 -24.82
C PHE A 255 -21.86 -3.53 -26.28
N ILE A 256 -22.09 -2.61 -27.22
CA ILE A 256 -21.80 -2.80 -28.64
C ILE A 256 -20.38 -2.30 -28.86
N GLU A 257 -19.52 -3.17 -29.40
CA GLU A 257 -18.14 -2.89 -29.84
C GLU A 257 -18.05 -1.87 -30.98
#